data_AF-A0A2V9TTL2-F1
#
_entry.id   AF-A0A2V9TTL2-F1
#
_cell.length_a   1.000
_cell.length_b   1.000
_cell.length_c   1.000
_cell.angle_alpha   90.00
_cell.angle_beta   90.00
_cell.angle_gamma   90.00
#
_symmetry.space_group_name_H-M   'P 1'
#
loop_
_entity.id
_entity.type
_entity.pdbx_description
1 polymer ?
#
loop_
_entity_poly.entity_id
_entity_poly.type
_entity_poly.pdbx_seq_one_letter_code
_entity_poly.pdbx_strand_id
1 'polypeptide(L)' 'MTLSKAKLTGQLAIFIGNEGGGLPRDLISEMDEVVVIPHSSKVESLNAGIAASIVLYEISKQR' A
#
# COMPACT_ATOMS: atom_id res chain seq x y z
N MET A 1 4.89 -8.05 1.08
CA MET A 1 6.13 -7.45 1.64
C MET A 1 5.76 -6.30 2.59
N THR A 2 6.58 -5.94 3.58
CA THR A 2 6.29 -4.76 4.43
C THR A 2 6.69 -3.46 3.73
N LEU A 3 5.92 -2.39 3.91
CA LEU A 3 6.17 -1.09 3.28
C LEU A 3 7.61 -0.57 3.46
N SER A 4 8.17 -0.72 4.66
CA SER A 4 9.54 -0.27 4.99
C SER A 4 10.66 -1.00 4.24
N LYS A 5 10.36 -2.13 3.60
CA LYS A 5 11.31 -2.92 2.80
C LYS A 5 11.11 -2.78 1.30
N ALA A 6 10.05 -2.07 0.88
CA ALA A 6 9.76 -1.83 -0.52
C ALA A 6 10.74 -0.82 -1.10
N LYS A 7 11.12 -1.01 -2.36
CA LYS A 7 12.01 -0.09 -3.07
C LYS A 7 11.18 0.97 -3.79
N LEU A 8 11.10 2.16 -3.22
CA LEU A 8 10.13 3.18 -3.65
C LEU A 8 10.75 4.40 -4.35
N THR A 9 11.92 4.23 -4.97
CA THR A 9 12.73 5.33 -5.53
C THR A 9 12.53 5.57 -7.03
N GLY A 10 11.80 4.70 -7.73
CA GLY A 10 11.60 4.76 -9.19
C GLY A 10 10.35 5.53 -9.66
N GLN A 11 9.99 5.36 -10.92
CA GLN A 11 8.65 5.73 -11.40
C GLN A 11 7.66 4.70 -10.86
N LEU A 12 6.61 5.15 -10.19
CA LEU A 12 5.67 4.27 -9.46
C LEU A 12 4.24 4.65 -9.80
N ALA A 13 3.40 3.64 -9.98
CA ALA A 13 1.95 3.76 -9.90
C ALA A 13 1.50 3.10 -8.59
N ILE A 14 0.61 3.77 -7.85
CA ILE A 14 0.11 3.28 -6.57
C ILE A 14 -1.37 2.98 -6.72
N PHE A 15 -1.76 1.76 -6.37
CA PHE A 15 -3.14 1.32 -6.34
C PHE A 15 -3.58 1.18 -4.89
N ILE A 16 -4.65 1.88 -4.51
CA ILE A 16 -5.27 1.80 -3.19
C ILE A 16 -6.69 1.27 -3.38
N GLY A 17 -7.02 0.21 -2.66
CA GLY A 17 -8.35 -0.39 -2.69
C GLY A 17 -9.40 0.46 -2.00
N ASN A 18 -10.67 0.24 -2.32
CA ASN A 18 -11.77 0.89 -1.61
C ASN A 18 -11.98 0.25 -0.21
N GLU A 19 -12.71 0.92 0.67
CA GLU A 19 -12.89 0.52 2.06
C GLU A 19 -13.62 -0.81 2.26
N GLY A 20 -14.45 -1.25 1.30
CA GLY A 20 -15.26 -2.46 1.44
C GLY A 20 -14.68 -3.69 0.76
N GLY A 21 -14.27 -3.54 -0.50
CA GLY A 21 -13.81 -4.62 -1.38
C GLY A 21 -12.29 -4.64 -1.62
N GLY A 22 -11.56 -3.62 -1.18
CA GLY A 22 -10.12 -3.53 -1.42
C GLY A 22 -9.80 -3.45 -2.92
N LEU A 23 -8.69 -4.07 -3.32
CA LEU A 23 -8.31 -4.22 -4.73
C LEU A 23 -8.87 -5.54 -5.29
N PRO A 24 -9.40 -5.57 -6.52
CA PRO A 24 -9.80 -6.81 -7.19
C PRO A 24 -8.63 -7.80 -7.27
N ARG A 25 -8.89 -9.09 -7.03
CA ARG A 25 -7.83 -10.12 -7.03
C ARG A 25 -7.09 -10.22 -8.35
N ASP A 26 -7.81 -10.10 -9.46
CA ASP A 26 -7.23 -10.12 -10.81
C ASP A 26 -6.36 -8.89 -11.07
N LEU A 27 -6.63 -7.77 -10.40
CA LEU A 27 -5.74 -6.60 -10.48
C LEU A 27 -4.48 -6.83 -9.65
N ILE A 28 -4.61 -7.44 -8.46
CA ILE A 28 -3.47 -7.76 -7.59
C ILE A 28 -2.50 -8.72 -8.28
N SER A 29 -2.98 -9.69 -9.08
CA SER A 29 -2.11 -10.63 -9.79
C SER A 29 -1.24 -9.99 -10.88
N GLU A 30 -1.63 -8.82 -11.38
CA GLU A 30 -0.88 -8.07 -12.40
C GLU A 30 0.10 -7.05 -11.78
N MET A 31 0.11 -6.90 -10.45
CA MET A 31 0.99 -5.92 -9.79
C MET A 31 2.42 -6.45 -9.68
N ASP A 32 3.39 -5.57 -9.96
CA ASP A 32 4.82 -5.87 -9.77
C ASP A 32 5.13 -6.19 -8.30
N GLU A 33 4.51 -5.44 -7.38
CA GLU A 33 4.70 -5.61 -5.95
C GLU A 33 3.41 -5.40 -5.15
N VAL A 34 3.24 -6.21 -4.09
CA VAL A 34 2.18 -6.05 -3.09
C VAL A 34 2.79 -5.77 -1.72
N VAL A 35 2.50 -4.59 -1.20
CA VAL A 35 3.03 -4.08 0.08
C VAL A 35 1.92 -3.95 1.13
N VAL A 36 2.29 -4.16 2.39
CA VAL A 36 1.39 -4.03 3.54
C VAL A 36 1.99 -3.06 4.54
N ILE A 37 1.16 -2.18 5.10
CA ILE A 37 1.48 -1.36 6.26
C ILE A 37 1.25 -2.21 7.51
N PRO A 38 2.30 -2.51 8.31
CA PRO A 38 2.11 -3.20 9.58
C PRO A 38 1.20 -2.37 10.50
N HIS A 39 0.15 -2.98 11.04
CA HIS A 39 -0.79 -2.35 11.95
C HIS A 39 -1.29 -3.35 13.00
N SER A 40 -2.06 -2.88 13.97
CA SER A 40 -2.59 -3.71 15.05
C SER A 40 -3.59 -4.73 14.52
N SER A 41 -3.53 -5.98 15.00
CA SER A 41 -4.51 -7.03 14.70
C SER A 41 -5.90 -6.80 15.31
N LYS A 42 -6.10 -5.73 16.09
CA LYS A 42 -7.40 -5.36 16.66
C LYS A 42 -8.35 -4.73 15.65
N VAL A 43 -7.85 -4.34 14.48
CA VAL A 43 -8.63 -3.80 13.37
C VAL A 43 -8.28 -4.57 12.10
N GLU A 44 -9.25 -4.69 11.19
CA GLU A 44 -9.06 -5.43 9.95
C GLU A 44 -8.21 -4.66 8.92
N SER A 45 -8.32 -3.34 8.93
CA SER A 45 -7.63 -2.46 7.98
C SER A 45 -7.48 -1.03 8.52
N LEU A 46 -6.65 -0.24 7.84
CA LEU A 46 -6.61 1.20 7.98
C LEU A 46 -7.60 1.85 7.01
N ASN A 47 -8.05 3.07 7.33
CA ASN A 47 -8.75 3.90 6.36
C ASN A 47 -7.92 4.06 5.07
N ALA A 48 -8.54 3.98 3.89
CA ALA A 48 -7.87 4.00 2.59
C ALA A 48 -7.04 5.29 2.38
N GLY A 49 -7.58 6.46 2.75
CA GLY A 49 -6.86 7.73 2.67
C GLY A 49 -5.66 7.81 3.62
N ILE A 50 -5.78 7.23 4.83
CA ILE A 50 -4.66 7.12 5.78
C ILE A 50 -3.59 6.14 5.27
N ALA A 51 -4.00 5.01 4.69
CA ALA A 51 -3.05 4.08 4.09
C ALA A 51 -2.28 4.76 2.94
N ALA A 52 -2.98 5.49 2.07
CA ALA A 52 -2.37 6.24 0.98
C ALA A 52 -1.37 7.30 1.49
N SER A 53 -1.71 8.06 2.54
CA SER A 53 -0.82 9.09 3.09
C SER A 53 0.46 8.51 3.67
N ILE A 54 0.39 7.37 4.37
CA ILE A 54 1.56 6.67 4.90
C ILE A 54 2.46 6.18 3.76
N VAL A 55 1.89 5.59 2.71
CA VAL A 55 2.66 5.13 1.54
C VAL A 55 3.35 6.30 0.84
N LEU A 56 2.62 7.39 0.58
CA LEU A 56 3.18 8.58 -0.05
C LEU A 56 4.29 9.23 0.79
N TYR A 57 4.13 9.25 2.11
CA TYR A 57 5.18 9.73 3.02
C TYR A 57 6.43 8.86 2.93
N GLU A 58 6.29 7.53 2.91
CA GLU A 58 7.43 6.62 2.77
C GLU A 58 8.14 6.82 1.42
N ILE A 59 7.38 6.97 0.33
CA ILE A 59 7.94 7.31 -0.99
C ILE A 59 8.73 8.61 -0.92
N SER A 60 8.17 9.65 -0.30
CA SER A 60 8.85 10.94 -0.13
C SER A 60 10.12 10.83 0.71
N LYS A 61 10.18 9.91 1.69
CA LYS A 61 11.33 9.71 2.56
C LYS A 61 12.47 8.94 1.89
N GLN A 62 12.16 8.06 0.93
CA GLN A 62 13.15 7.26 0.22
C GLN A 62 13.74 7.95 -1.02
N ARG A 63 13.09 9.00 -1.51
CA ARG A 63 13.59 9.85 -2.61
C ARG A 63 14.57 10.89 -2.12
#